data_AF-A0A7J7U1V6-F1
#
_entry.id   AF-A0A7J7U1V6-F1
#
_cell.length_a   1.000
_cell.length_b   1.000
_cell.length_c   1.000
_cell.angle_alpha   90.00
_cell.angle_beta   90.00
_cell.angle_gamma   90.00
#
_symmetry.space_group_name_H-M   'P 1'
#
loop_
_entity.id
_entity.type
_entity.pdbx_description
1 polymer ?
#
loop_
_entity_poly.entity_id
_entity_poly.type
_entity_poly.pdbx_seq_one_letter_code
_entity_poly.pdbx_strand_id
1 'polypeptide(L)'
;MELLSTPHSIEVNNITCDSFRISWAMENSDLERVTHYFIDLNKKENKNSNKFKHRDVPTKLVAKAVPLPMTVRGHWFLSPRTEYSVAVQTAVKQSDGEYLVSGWSETVEFCTGDYAKEHLAQLQEKAEQIAGRMLRFSVFYRNHHKEYFQHARGRHFDPSSGSRGRGVGFGVRTKEDRK
;
A
#
# COMPACT_ATOMS: atom_id res chain seq x y z
N MET A 1 12.93 -13.33 35.47
CA MET A 1 11.92 -13.27 34.40
C MET A 1 12.63 -13.80 33.17
N GLU A 2 12.20 -14.94 32.63
CA GLU A 2 12.81 -15.45 31.39
C GLU A 2 12.49 -14.46 30.26
N LEU A 3 13.52 -13.99 29.57
CA LEU A 3 13.40 -13.11 28.43
C LEU A 3 13.25 -13.98 27.18
N LEU A 4 12.26 -13.67 26.34
CA LEU A 4 12.15 -14.31 25.02
C LEU A 4 13.35 -13.91 24.17
N SER A 5 13.93 -14.89 23.48
CA SER A 5 14.96 -14.66 22.49
C SER A 5 14.48 -13.68 21.41
N THR A 6 15.38 -12.81 20.93
CA THR A 6 15.04 -11.86 19.88
C THR A 6 15.01 -12.58 18.53
N PRO A 7 13.95 -12.44 17.72
CA PRO A 7 13.92 -12.95 16.35
C PRO A 7 15.08 -12.39 15.54
N HIS A 8 15.71 -13.22 14.72
CA HIS A 8 16.83 -12.81 13.88
C HIS A 8 16.83 -13.56 12.55
N SER A 9 17.74 -13.18 11.65
CA SER A 9 17.85 -13.78 10.32
C SER A 9 16.51 -13.66 9.56
N ILE A 10 15.96 -12.44 9.53
CA ILE A 10 14.68 -12.17 8.89
C ILE A 10 14.83 -12.38 7.38
N GLU A 11 13.99 -13.25 6.82
CA GLU A 11 13.93 -13.55 5.39
C GLU A 11 12.61 -13.08 4.82
N VAL A 12 12.67 -12.26 3.76
CA VAL A 12 11.51 -11.82 2.98
C VAL A 12 11.66 -12.37 1.56
N ASN A 13 10.69 -13.16 1.11
CA ASN A 13 10.71 -13.78 -0.22
C ASN A 13 9.30 -13.80 -0.85
N ASN A 14 9.21 -14.32 -2.08
CA ASN A 14 7.96 -14.42 -2.85
C ASN A 14 7.17 -13.09 -2.88
N ILE A 15 7.87 -11.98 -3.11
CA ILE A 15 7.29 -10.65 -3.05
C ILE A 15 6.46 -10.38 -4.32
N THR A 16 5.22 -9.97 -4.13
CA THR A 16 4.30 -9.49 -5.18
C THR A 16 4.00 -8.00 -5.00
N CYS A 17 3.10 -7.45 -5.80
CA CYS A 17 2.62 -6.07 -5.62
C CYS A 17 1.81 -5.84 -4.32
N ASP A 18 1.23 -6.91 -3.76
CA ASP A 18 0.26 -6.84 -2.66
C ASP A 18 0.51 -7.88 -1.54
N SER A 19 1.60 -8.64 -1.62
CA SER A 19 1.98 -9.64 -0.63
C SER A 19 3.47 -9.92 -0.59
N PHE A 20 3.91 -10.54 0.49
CA PHE A 20 5.23 -11.15 0.61
C PHE A 20 5.16 -12.32 1.61
N ARG A 21 6.14 -13.22 1.56
CA ARG A 21 6.35 -14.24 2.59
C ARG A 21 7.49 -13.82 3.50
N ILE A 22 7.32 -14.05 4.80
CA ILE A 22 8.30 -13.71 5.83
C ILE A 22 8.56 -14.89 6.77
N SER A 23 9.82 -15.08 7.12
CA SER A 23 10.31 -16.04 8.11
C SER A 23 11.46 -15.45 8.91
N TRP A 24 11.78 -16.08 10.03
CA TRP A 24 12.89 -15.72 10.90
C TRP A 24 13.33 -16.93 11.73
N ALA A 25 14.52 -16.84 12.32
CA ALA A 25 15.03 -17.78 13.28
C ALA A 25 14.82 -17.26 14.72
N MET A 26 14.65 -18.21 15.65
CA MET A 26 14.46 -18.00 17.08
C MET A 26 14.83 -19.32 17.79
N GLU A 27 15.07 -19.29 19.10
CA GLU A 27 15.22 -20.54 19.86
C GLU A 27 13.95 -21.38 19.77
N ASN A 28 14.07 -22.68 19.46
CA ASN A 28 12.91 -23.56 19.24
C ASN A 28 11.98 -23.62 20.47
N SER A 29 12.57 -23.64 21.66
CA SER A 29 11.85 -23.63 22.94
C SER A 29 10.94 -22.40 23.09
N ASP A 30 11.40 -21.24 22.63
CA ASP A 30 10.62 -20.01 22.63
C ASP A 30 9.59 -20.00 21.50
N LEU A 31 9.98 -20.42 20.29
CA LEU A 31 9.12 -20.40 19.11
C LEU A 31 7.82 -21.20 19.33
N GLU A 32 7.90 -22.35 20.01
CA GLU A 32 6.74 -23.17 20.38
C GLU A 32 5.78 -22.48 21.36
N ARG A 33 6.30 -21.57 22.19
CA ARG A 33 5.51 -20.80 23.16
C ARG A 33 4.89 -19.55 22.54
N VAL A 34 5.45 -19.04 21.44
CA VAL A 34 4.98 -17.78 20.83
C VAL A 34 3.53 -17.90 20.42
N THR A 35 2.74 -16.92 20.84
CA THR A 35 1.30 -16.86 20.57
C THR A 35 0.94 -15.79 19.55
N HIS A 36 1.78 -14.74 19.43
CA HIS A 36 1.53 -13.59 18.57
C HIS A 36 2.83 -13.07 17.95
N TYR A 37 2.69 -12.49 16.76
CA TYR A 37 3.73 -11.77 16.05
C TYR A 37 3.31 -10.31 15.89
N PHE A 38 4.24 -9.41 16.16
CA PHE A 38 4.15 -8.00 15.85
C PHE A 38 5.08 -7.73 14.66
N ILE A 39 4.55 -7.19 13.59
CA ILE A 39 5.30 -6.86 12.38
C ILE A 39 5.19 -5.35 12.18
N ASP A 40 6.32 -4.66 12.30
CA ASP A 40 6.41 -3.22 12.01
C ASP A 40 6.74 -3.04 10.54
N LEU A 41 5.77 -2.62 9.75
CA LEU A 41 5.90 -2.40 8.32
C LEU A 41 5.87 -0.90 8.03
N ASN A 42 6.99 -0.38 7.51
CA ASN A 42 7.15 1.04 7.23
C ASN A 42 7.37 1.26 5.74
N LYS A 43 6.60 2.18 5.16
CA LYS A 43 6.78 2.63 3.79
C LYS A 43 7.94 3.62 3.74
N LYS A 44 8.92 3.38 2.87
CA LYS A 44 10.03 4.32 2.67
C LYS A 44 9.56 5.44 1.74
N GLU A 45 9.71 6.69 2.17
CA GLU A 45 9.33 7.83 1.35
C GLU A 45 10.33 8.02 0.19
N ASN A 46 9.79 8.09 -1.04
CA ASN A 46 10.57 8.55 -2.19
C ASN A 46 10.65 10.09 -2.21
N LYS A 47 11.82 10.64 -2.54
CA LYS A 47 12.13 12.10 -2.53
C LYS A 47 11.22 12.96 -3.44
N ASN A 48 10.41 12.35 -4.30
CA ASN A 48 9.41 13.03 -5.13
C ASN A 48 8.02 12.94 -4.47
N SER A 49 7.80 13.68 -3.38
CA SER A 49 6.52 13.68 -2.68
C SER A 49 5.50 14.56 -3.40
N ASN A 50 4.56 13.92 -4.10
CA ASN A 50 3.25 14.55 -4.32
C ASN A 50 2.68 14.88 -2.93
N LYS A 51 2.43 16.17 -2.67
CA LYS A 51 2.10 16.74 -1.35
C LYS A 51 0.74 16.32 -0.78
N PHE A 52 0.03 15.38 -1.42
CA PHE A 52 -1.22 14.84 -0.91
C PHE A 52 -0.94 13.52 -0.18
N LYS A 53 -0.31 13.60 1.00
CA LYS A 53 -0.12 12.42 1.85
C LYS A 53 -1.12 12.45 2.99
N HIS A 54 -2.04 11.48 2.99
CA HIS A 54 -2.52 10.94 4.26
C HIS A 54 -1.27 10.60 5.06
N ARG A 55 -1.13 11.16 6.28
CA ARG A 55 -0.01 10.91 7.21
C ARG A 55 0.43 9.45 7.08
N ASP A 56 1.71 9.20 6.81
CA ASP A 56 2.26 7.85 6.80
C ASP A 56 1.96 7.22 8.16
N VAL A 57 0.94 6.37 8.23
CA VAL A 57 0.59 5.64 9.43
C VAL A 57 1.53 4.43 9.45
N PRO A 58 2.50 4.36 10.39
CA PRO A 58 3.30 3.14 10.57
C PRO A 58 2.34 1.98 10.73
N THR A 59 2.44 0.98 9.86
CA THR A 59 1.50 -0.12 9.87
C THR A 59 2.07 -1.20 10.79
N LYS A 60 1.69 -1.13 12.06
CA LYS A 60 1.94 -2.22 13.02
C LYS A 60 0.88 -3.29 12.83
N LEU A 61 1.29 -4.40 12.24
CA LEU A 61 0.45 -5.56 12.06
C LEU A 61 0.59 -6.46 13.29
N VAL A 62 -0.54 -6.99 13.76
CA VAL A 62 -0.58 -8.00 14.82
C VAL A 62 -1.20 -9.26 14.23
N ALA A 63 -0.50 -10.37 14.36
CA ALA A 63 -0.97 -11.67 13.92
C ALA A 63 -0.92 -12.67 15.07
N LYS A 64 -1.90 -13.57 15.11
CA LYS A 64 -1.77 -14.80 15.91
C LYS A 64 -0.64 -15.64 15.30
N ALA A 65 0.17 -16.26 16.15
CA ALA A 65 1.26 -17.12 15.70
C ALA A 65 0.75 -18.24 14.79
N VAL A 66 1.44 -18.40 13.68
CA VAL A 66 1.19 -19.40 12.64
C VAL A 66 2.55 -19.95 12.18
N PRO A 67 2.62 -21.15 11.59
CA PRO A 67 3.87 -21.69 11.10
C PRO A 67 4.57 -20.74 10.11
N LEU A 68 5.89 -20.59 10.26
CA LEU A 68 6.74 -19.86 9.33
C LEU A 68 7.18 -20.75 8.17
N PRO A 69 7.40 -20.21 6.96
CA PRO A 69 7.21 -18.82 6.56
C PRO A 69 5.73 -18.46 6.39
N MET A 70 5.31 -17.33 6.94
CA MET A 70 3.93 -16.85 6.84
C MET A 70 3.77 -15.85 5.69
N THR A 71 2.56 -15.75 5.13
CA THR A 71 2.24 -14.78 4.07
C THR A 71 1.60 -13.54 4.69
N VAL A 72 2.17 -12.37 4.40
CA VAL A 72 1.57 -11.08 4.71
C VAL A 72 0.94 -10.55 3.42
N ARG A 73 -0.38 -10.35 3.42
CA ARG A 73 -1.13 -9.88 2.25
C ARG A 73 -2.05 -8.72 2.62
N GLY A 74 -2.07 -7.69 1.78
CA GLY A 74 -3.03 -6.61 1.96
C GLY A 74 -2.76 -5.41 1.07
N HIS A 75 -3.68 -5.16 0.14
CA HIS A 75 -3.71 -3.94 -0.67
C HIS A 75 -3.94 -2.66 0.16
N TRP A 76 -4.39 -2.81 1.41
CA TRP A 76 -4.59 -1.70 2.34
C TRP A 76 -3.29 -1.09 2.87
N PHE A 77 -2.19 -1.86 2.89
CA PHE A 77 -0.91 -1.41 3.43
C PHE A 77 0.27 -1.65 2.49
N LEU A 78 0.13 -2.49 1.45
CA LEU A 78 1.10 -2.65 0.36
C LEU A 78 0.66 -1.94 -0.91
N SER A 79 1.60 -1.24 -1.53
CA SER A 79 1.45 -0.62 -2.85
C SER A 79 2.47 -1.22 -3.81
N PRO A 80 2.16 -1.39 -5.11
CA PRO A 80 3.14 -1.86 -6.09
C PRO A 80 4.35 -0.93 -6.19
N ARG A 81 5.51 -1.47 -6.60
CA ARG A 81 6.75 -0.72 -6.86
C ARG A 81 7.13 0.23 -5.71
N THR A 82 6.90 -0.20 -4.48
CA THR A 82 7.09 0.62 -3.29
C THR A 82 8.12 -0.05 -2.38
N GLU A 83 9.08 0.75 -1.92
CA GLU A 83 10.08 0.33 -0.95
C GLU A 83 9.48 0.31 0.46
N TYR A 84 9.71 -0.79 1.16
CA TYR A 84 9.29 -1.02 2.52
C TYR A 84 10.47 -1.48 3.37
N SER A 85 10.37 -1.23 4.67
CA SER A 85 11.18 -1.90 5.68
C SER A 85 10.28 -2.67 6.64
N VAL A 86 10.81 -3.79 7.15
CA VAL A 86 10.11 -4.65 8.10
C VAL A 86 11.00 -5.04 9.27
N ALA A 87 10.43 -5.03 10.47
CA ALA A 87 11.01 -5.61 11.68
C ALA A 87 9.96 -6.46 12.42
N VAL A 88 10.40 -7.47 13.15
CA VAL A 88 9.53 -8.44 13.83
C VAL A 88 9.80 -8.45 15.32
N GLN A 89 8.73 -8.57 16.11
CA GLN A 89 8.78 -8.86 17.53
C GLN A 89 7.79 -10.00 17.82
N THR A 90 8.14 -10.88 18.75
CA THR A 90 7.31 -12.03 19.14
C THR A 90 6.74 -11.82 20.54
N ALA A 91 5.63 -12.48 20.82
CA ALA A 91 5.02 -12.41 22.14
C ALA A 91 4.29 -13.68 22.57
N VAL A 92 4.36 -13.95 23.88
CA VAL A 92 3.62 -15.01 24.56
C VAL A 92 2.55 -14.38 25.42
N LYS A 93 1.29 -14.73 25.15
CA LYS A 93 0.15 -14.34 25.99
C LYS A 93 0.18 -15.16 27.27
N GLN A 94 0.31 -14.48 28.40
CA GLN A 94 0.33 -15.08 29.73
C GLN A 94 -1.10 -15.34 30.24
N SER A 95 -1.21 -16.12 31.32
CA SER A 95 -2.50 -16.49 31.93
C SER A 95 -3.23 -15.33 32.58
N ASP A 96 -2.50 -14.29 33.00
CA ASP A 96 -3.04 -13.03 33.53
C ASP A 96 -3.57 -12.10 32.42
N GLY A 97 -3.36 -12.46 31.15
CA GLY A 97 -3.77 -11.68 29.99
C GLY A 97 -2.69 -10.75 29.43
N GLU A 98 -1.58 -10.58 30.14
CA GLU A 98 -0.45 -9.76 29.70
C GLU A 98 0.42 -10.48 28.66
N TYR A 99 1.31 -9.73 28.01
CA TYR A 99 2.23 -10.26 27.03
C TYR A 99 3.67 -10.21 27.54
N LEU A 100 4.35 -11.36 27.51
CA LEU A 100 5.82 -11.38 27.50
C LEU A 100 6.26 -11.10 26.05
N VAL A 101 7.06 -10.06 25.83
CA VAL A 101 7.51 -9.63 24.50
C VAL A 101 9.02 -9.80 24.35
N SER A 102 9.47 -10.21 23.16
CA SER A 102 10.89 -10.24 22.80
C SER A 102 11.43 -8.84 22.50
N GLY A 103 12.74 -8.73 22.23
CA GLY A 103 13.28 -7.58 21.49
C GLY A 103 12.74 -7.50 20.05
N TRP A 104 12.94 -6.37 19.40
CA TRP A 104 12.75 -6.22 17.95
C TRP A 104 13.94 -6.81 17.20
N SER A 105 13.66 -7.48 16.07
CA SER A 105 14.68 -7.98 15.15
C SER A 105 15.46 -6.87 14.46
N GLU A 106 16.46 -7.25 13.66
CA GLU A 106 16.98 -6.38 12.62
C GLU A 106 15.88 -5.92 11.65
N THR A 107 16.09 -4.75 11.06
CA THR A 107 15.22 -4.23 10.01
C THR A 107 15.71 -4.71 8.64
N VAL A 108 14.81 -5.32 7.87
CA VAL A 108 15.09 -5.76 6.49
C VAL A 108 14.29 -4.92 5.51
N GLU A 109 14.94 -4.48 4.43
CA GLU A 109 14.31 -3.72 3.35
C GLU A 109 13.90 -4.63 2.20
N PHE A 110 12.77 -4.32 1.57
CA PHE A 110 12.32 -5.01 0.37
C PHE A 110 11.49 -4.06 -0.52
N CYS A 111 11.31 -4.43 -1.79
CA CYS A 111 10.50 -3.68 -2.74
C CYS A 111 9.40 -4.57 -3.30
N THR A 112 8.16 -4.06 -3.30
CA THR A 112 7.03 -4.77 -3.88
C THR A 112 7.13 -4.82 -5.40
N GLY A 113 6.63 -5.92 -5.97
CA GLY A 113 6.56 -6.11 -7.42
C GLY A 113 5.56 -5.17 -8.10
N ASP A 114 5.50 -5.29 -9.43
CA ASP A 114 4.44 -4.64 -10.22
C ASP A 114 3.16 -5.47 -10.23
N TYR A 115 2.05 -4.87 -10.68
CA TYR A 115 0.84 -5.65 -10.93
C TYR A 115 1.10 -6.72 -12.00
N ALA A 116 0.61 -7.94 -11.74
CA ALA A 116 0.53 -8.95 -12.78
C ALA A 116 -0.33 -8.44 -13.95
N LYS A 117 0.00 -8.85 -15.19
CA LYS A 117 -0.71 -8.38 -16.40
C LYS A 117 -2.20 -8.70 -16.35
N GLU A 118 -2.55 -9.84 -15.75
CA GLU A 118 -3.93 -10.29 -15.54
C GLU A 118 -4.67 -9.34 -14.60
N HIS A 119 -4.02 -8.88 -13.52
CA HIS A 119 -4.59 -7.90 -12.60
C HIS A 119 -4.79 -6.54 -13.28
N LEU A 120 -3.83 -6.11 -14.12
CA LEU A 120 -3.99 -4.89 -14.91
C LEU A 120 -5.17 -4.98 -15.87
N ALA A 121 -5.35 -6.11 -16.56
CA ALA A 121 -6.47 -6.34 -17.46
C ALA A 121 -7.82 -6.30 -16.72
N GLN A 122 -7.92 -6.94 -15.55
CA GLN A 122 -9.14 -6.89 -14.73
C GLN A 122 -9.45 -5.48 -14.21
N LEU A 123 -8.42 -4.73 -13.80
CA LEU A 123 -8.58 -3.33 -13.38
C LEU A 123 -9.06 -2.46 -14.53
N GLN A 124 -8.52 -2.68 -15.74
CA GLN A 124 -8.95 -1.99 -16.95
C GLN A 124 -10.40 -2.33 -17.30
N GLU A 125 -10.77 -3.62 -17.32
CA GLU A 125 -12.15 -4.04 -17.62
C GLU A 125 -13.15 -3.45 -16.64
N LYS A 126 -12.85 -3.46 -15.33
CA LYS A 126 -13.68 -2.81 -14.31
C LYS A 126 -13.80 -1.31 -14.54
N ALA A 127 -12.71 -0.63 -14.88
CA ALA A 127 -12.72 0.79 -15.16
C ALA A 127 -13.59 1.11 -16.38
N GLU A 128 -13.48 0.33 -17.46
CA GLU A 128 -14.29 0.47 -18.67
C GLU A 128 -15.78 0.25 -18.40
N GLN A 129 -16.14 -0.74 -17.58
CA GLN A 129 -17.52 -0.99 -17.16
C GLN A 129 -18.12 0.14 -16.32
N ILE A 130 -17.29 0.83 -15.52
CA ILE A 130 -17.71 1.92 -14.63
C ILE A 130 -17.65 3.29 -15.33
N ALA A 131 -16.84 3.46 -16.37
CA ALA A 131 -16.62 4.74 -17.07
C ALA A 131 -17.92 5.41 -17.54
N GLY A 132 -18.94 4.63 -17.91
CA GLY A 132 -20.29 5.13 -18.29
C GLY A 132 -21.25 5.39 -17.12
N ARG A 133 -20.89 4.98 -15.90
CA ARG A 133 -21.70 5.11 -14.66
C ARG A 133 -21.12 6.12 -13.68
N MET A 134 -20.03 6.80 -14.03
CA MET A 134 -19.41 7.79 -13.18
C MET A 134 -20.37 8.94 -12.90
N LEU A 135 -20.60 9.22 -11.62
CA LEU A 135 -21.36 10.40 -11.19
C LEU A 135 -20.61 11.66 -11.67
N ARG A 136 -21.35 12.69 -12.09
CA ARG A 136 -20.75 13.97 -12.46
C ARG A 136 -19.91 14.50 -11.29
N PHE A 137 -18.77 15.13 -11.57
CA PHE A 137 -17.90 15.73 -10.55
C PHE A 137 -18.65 16.58 -9.51
N SER A 138 -19.75 17.22 -9.91
CA SER A 138 -20.61 18.00 -9.02
C SER A 138 -21.24 17.21 -7.86
N VAL A 139 -21.35 15.89 -7.97
CA VAL A 139 -21.97 15.04 -6.93
C VAL A 139 -21.06 14.85 -5.72
N PHE A 140 -19.74 14.85 -5.93
CA PHE A 140 -18.75 14.60 -4.87
C PHE A 140 -18.47 15.82 -3.99
N TYR A 141 -18.86 17.02 -4.43
CA TYR A 141 -18.65 18.27 -3.70
C TYR A 141 -19.98 18.98 -3.49
N ARG A 142 -20.82 18.39 -2.63
CA ARG A 142 -22.16 18.92 -2.29
C ARG A 142 -22.16 20.36 -1.78
N ASN A 143 -21.03 20.88 -1.29
CA ASN A 143 -20.92 22.19 -0.65
C ASN A 143 -20.10 23.23 -1.45
N HIS A 144 -19.87 23.02 -2.75
CA HIS A 144 -19.14 23.99 -3.57
C HIS A 144 -20.03 24.66 -4.64
N HIS A 145 -19.93 25.99 -4.72
CA HIS A 145 -20.63 26.82 -5.70
C HIS A 145 -20.16 26.53 -7.14
N LYS A 146 -21.06 26.71 -8.11
CA LYS A 146 -20.81 26.39 -9.54
C LYS A 146 -19.55 27.05 -10.10
N GLU A 147 -19.15 28.22 -9.57
CA GLU A 147 -17.95 28.95 -9.98
C GLU A 147 -16.64 28.14 -9.78
N TYR A 148 -16.55 27.31 -8.75
CA TYR A 148 -15.37 26.48 -8.47
C TYR A 148 -15.06 25.52 -9.64
N PHE A 149 -16.09 24.91 -10.21
CA PHE A 149 -15.96 23.99 -11.34
C PHE A 149 -15.73 24.69 -12.68
N GLN A 150 -16.12 25.96 -12.79
CA GLN A 150 -15.83 26.78 -13.97
C GLN A 150 -14.37 27.21 -13.98
N HIS A 151 -13.79 27.55 -12.82
CA HIS A 151 -12.37 27.89 -12.70
C HIS A 151 -11.45 26.73 -13.12
N ALA A 152 -11.79 25.50 -12.76
CA ALA A 152 -11.03 24.31 -13.16
C ALA A 152 -11.09 24.03 -14.68
N ARG A 153 -12.20 24.35 -15.35
CA ARG A 153 -12.35 24.20 -16.81
C ARG A 153 -11.72 25.35 -17.61
N GLY A 154 -11.64 26.54 -17.03
CA GLY A 154 -11.06 27.73 -17.68
C GLY A 154 -9.54 27.69 -17.88
N ARG A 155 -8.84 26.65 -17.39
CA ARG A 155 -7.39 26.45 -17.64
C ARG A 155 -7.07 25.47 -18.76
N HIS A 156 -8.00 25.23 -19.69
CA HIS A 156 -7.68 24.58 -20.96
C HIS A 156 -7.34 25.63 -22.03
N PHE A 157 -6.03 25.86 -22.19
CA PHE A 157 -5.32 26.07 -23.46
C PHE A 157 -5.92 27.10 -24.44
N ASP A 158 -5.42 28.33 -24.39
CA ASP A 158 -5.47 29.27 -25.52
C ASP A 158 -4.48 28.78 -26.61
N PRO A 159 -4.93 28.39 -27.81
CA PRO A 159 -4.05 27.85 -28.85
C PRO A 159 -3.21 28.93 -29.57
N SER A 160 -3.28 30.20 -29.17
CA SER A 160 -2.58 31.29 -29.85
C SER A 160 -1.15 31.61 -29.34
N SER A 161 -0.66 30.92 -28.30
CA SER A 161 0.73 31.09 -27.83
C SER A 161 1.57 29.83 -28.05
N GLY A 162 2.32 29.81 -29.15
CA GLY A 162 3.20 28.70 -29.50
C GLY A 162 4.31 28.50 -28.46
N SER A 163 4.28 27.36 -27.77
CA SER A 163 5.47 26.75 -27.18
C SER A 163 5.30 25.23 -27.08
N ARG A 164 6.23 24.52 -27.70
CA ARG A 164 6.26 23.05 -27.84
C ARG A 164 6.47 22.40 -26.48
N GLY A 165 5.48 21.65 -26.00
CA GLY A 165 5.63 20.67 -24.92
C GLY A 165 4.80 19.43 -25.24
N ARG A 166 5.45 18.32 -25.57
CA ARG A 166 4.78 17.04 -25.84
C ARG A 166 4.19 16.48 -24.54
N GLY A 167 2.90 16.69 -24.33
CA GLY A 167 2.07 15.90 -23.42
C GLY A 167 1.04 15.14 -24.24
N VAL A 168 1.09 13.80 -24.20
CA VAL A 168 0.13 12.94 -24.87
C VAL A 168 -1.21 13.07 -24.15
N GLY A 169 -2.06 13.98 -24.62
CA GLY A 169 -3.44 14.12 -24.16
C GLY A 169 -4.33 13.11 -24.86
N PHE A 170 -4.85 12.13 -24.12
CA PHE A 170 -5.95 11.30 -24.56
C PHE A 170 -7.21 12.17 -24.70
N GLY A 171 -7.50 12.60 -25.92
CA GLY A 171 -8.72 13.32 -26.25
C GLY A 171 -9.94 12.39 -26.17
N VAL A 172 -10.85 12.67 -25.24
CA VAL A 172 -12.19 12.09 -25.24
C VAL A 172 -12.97 12.76 -26.37
N ARG A 173 -13.18 12.05 -27.49
CA ARG A 173 -14.16 12.45 -28.51
C ARG A 173 -15.56 12.24 -27.95
N THR A 174 -16.32 13.32 -27.79
CA THR A 174 -17.76 13.25 -27.57
C THR A 174 -18.50 13.11 -28.90
N LYS A 175 -19.59 12.35 -28.86
CA LYS A 175 -20.31 11.80 -30.02
C LYS A 175 -21.36 12.77 -30.58
N GLU A 176 -20.98 14.04 -30.81
CA GLU A 176 -21.90 15.07 -31.35
C GLU A 176 -21.51 15.62 -32.75
N ASP A 177 -20.41 15.16 -33.36
CA ASP A 177 -20.01 15.58 -34.73
C ASP A 177 -20.47 14.62 -35.83
N ARG A 178 -21.72 14.17 -35.79
CA ARG A 178 -22.37 13.52 -36.94
C ARG A 178 -23.77 14.10 -37.16
N LYS A 179 -23.81 15.25 -37.80
CA LYS A 179 -24.84 15.59 -38.80
C LYS A 179 -24.27 16.57 -39.81
#